data_AF-Q9LA66-F1
#
_entry.id   AF-Q9LA66-F1
#
_cell.length_a   1.000
_cell.length_b   1.000
_cell.length_c   1.000
_cell.angle_alpha   90.00
_cell.angle_beta   90.00
_cell.angle_gamma   90.00
#
_symmetry.space_group_name_H-M   'P 1'
#
loop_
_entity.id
_entity.type
_entity.pdbx_description
1 polymer ?
#
loop_
_entity_poly.entity_id
_entity_poly.type
_entity_poly.pdbx_seq_one_letter_code
_entity_poly.pdbx_strand_id
1 'polypeptide(L)' 'LEPTANQLRTSFRRMTSGEVQSLKPLRVRVVTVRSGDTIATLAARMMGTDRKLDLFRLINAMQITSTVRPGDKVKIISE' A
#
# COMPACT_ATOMS: atom_id res chain seq x y z
N LEU A 1 -3.34 30.42 10.10
CA LEU A 1 -3.71 29.07 9.64
C LEU A 1 -4.50 29.10 8.32
N GLU A 2 -5.37 30.08 8.09
CA GLU A 2 -6.11 30.24 6.81
C GLU A 2 -5.26 30.33 5.53
N PRO A 3 -4.10 31.03 5.51
CA PRO A 3 -3.28 31.09 4.29
C PRO A 3 -2.80 29.71 3.86
N THR A 4 -2.31 28.90 4.80
CA THR A 4 -1.86 27.52 4.57
C THR A 4 -3.02 26.61 4.16
N ALA A 5 -4.19 26.76 4.80
CA ALA A 5 -5.38 25.98 4.45
C ALA A 5 -5.89 26.28 3.04
N ASN A 6 -5.84 27.54 2.61
CA ASN A 6 -6.20 27.93 1.24
C ASN A 6 -5.20 27.38 0.22
N GLN A 7 -3.90 27.44 0.53
CA GLN A 7 -2.85 26.93 -0.35
C GLN A 7 -2.91 25.40 -0.53
N LEU A 8 -3.28 24.66 0.52
CA LEU A 8 -3.50 23.22 0.43
C LEU A 8 -4.79 22.88 -0.32
N ARG A 9 -5.88 23.63 -0.13
CA ARG A 9 -7.13 23.38 -0.86
C ARG A 9 -6.97 23.55 -2.38
N THR A 10 -6.15 24.48 -2.82
CA THR A 10 -5.93 24.76 -4.25
C THR A 10 -4.90 23.84 -4.89
N SER A 11 -4.07 23.13 -4.12
CA SER A 11 -3.06 22.20 -4.67
C SER A 11 -3.62 20.84 -5.09
N PHE A 12 -4.76 20.43 -4.53
CA PHE A 12 -5.46 19.21 -4.94
C PHE A 12 -6.54 19.54 -5.97
N ARG A 13 -6.55 18.80 -7.08
CA ARG A 13 -7.68 18.77 -8.01
C ARG A 13 -8.03 17.34 -8.36
N ARG A 14 -9.27 17.13 -8.80
CA ARG A 14 -9.66 15.84 -9.36
C ARG A 14 -8.92 15.60 -10.67
N MET A 15 -8.36 14.41 -10.83
CA MET A 15 -7.74 13.97 -12.07
C MET A 15 -8.81 13.74 -13.14
N THR A 16 -8.50 14.07 -14.39
CA THR A 16 -9.34 13.74 -15.53
C THR A 16 -9.25 12.25 -15.84
N SER A 17 -10.24 11.70 -16.54
CA SER A 17 -10.24 10.28 -16.93
C SER A 17 -9.01 9.88 -17.75
N GLY A 18 -8.51 10.77 -18.61
CA GLY A 18 -7.29 10.54 -19.41
C GLY A 18 -6.03 10.47 -18.56
N GLU A 19 -5.89 11.35 -17.57
CA GLU A 19 -4.76 11.32 -16.64
C GLU A 19 -4.79 10.07 -15.74
N VAL A 20 -5.97 9.60 -15.34
CA VAL A 20 -6.10 8.36 -14.57
C VAL A 20 -5.71 7.14 -15.41
N GLN A 21 -6.10 7.10 -16.68
CA GLN A 21 -5.76 5.99 -17.58
C GLN A 21 -4.27 5.90 -17.87
N SER A 22 -3.57 7.03 -17.97
CA SER A 22 -2.12 7.03 -18.19
C SER A 22 -1.31 6.62 -16.95
N LEU A 23 -1.88 6.75 -15.75
CA LEU A 23 -1.16 6.62 -14.49
C LEU A 23 -0.90 5.19 -14.00
N LYS A 24 -1.30 4.14 -14.74
CA LYS A 24 -1.14 2.71 -14.37
C LYS A 24 -1.14 2.50 -12.85
N PRO A 25 -2.27 2.80 -12.18
CA PRO A 25 -2.25 3.02 -10.75
C PRO A 25 -1.95 1.73 -9.98
N LEU A 26 -1.16 1.87 -8.92
CA LEU A 26 -1.02 0.83 -7.92
C LEU A 26 -2.34 0.64 -7.16
N ARG A 27 -2.65 -0.60 -6.84
CA ARG A 27 -3.86 -1.07 -6.16
C ARG A 27 -3.51 -1.86 -4.91
N VAL A 28 -4.42 -1.81 -3.93
CA VAL A 28 -4.39 -2.75 -2.81
C VAL A 28 -4.95 -4.09 -3.30
N ARG A 29 -4.16 -5.15 -3.21
CA ARG A 29 -4.60 -6.52 -3.46
C ARG A 29 -4.57 -7.33 -2.18
N VAL A 30 -5.56 -8.21 -2.01
CA VAL A 30 -5.58 -9.19 -0.93
C VAL A 30 -5.04 -10.51 -1.47
N VAL A 31 -3.97 -11.01 -0.85
CA VAL A 31 -3.35 -12.29 -1.20
C VAL A 31 -3.49 -13.28 -0.06
N THR A 32 -3.54 -14.56 -0.40
CA THR A 32 -3.56 -15.64 0.60
C THR A 32 -2.13 -16.13 0.84
N VAL A 33 -1.73 -16.17 2.10
CA VAL A 33 -0.40 -16.64 2.53
C VAL A 33 -0.26 -18.12 2.20
N ARG A 34 0.86 -18.50 1.56
CA ARG A 34 1.17 -19.88 1.19
C ARG A 34 2.20 -20.50 2.15
N SER A 35 2.36 -21.81 2.07
CA SER A 35 3.48 -22.48 2.75
C SER A 35 4.81 -21.89 2.28
N GLY A 36 5.69 -21.55 3.22
CA GLY A 36 6.98 -20.91 2.96
C GLY A 36 6.94 -19.38 2.80
N ASP A 37 5.76 -18.76 2.73
CA ASP A 37 5.67 -17.31 2.76
C ASP A 37 6.05 -16.80 4.17
N THR A 38 6.88 -15.77 4.18
CA THR A 38 7.21 -14.97 5.37
C THR A 38 6.78 -13.52 5.18
N ILE A 39 6.68 -12.76 6.26
CA ILE A 39 6.42 -11.32 6.21
C ILE A 39 7.41 -10.62 5.26
N ALA A 40 8.70 -10.99 5.28
CA ALA A 40 9.71 -10.42 4.40
C ALA A 40 9.42 -10.72 2.92
N THR A 41 9.11 -11.97 2.58
CA THR A 41 8.82 -12.35 1.18
C THR A 41 7.52 -11.73 0.66
N LEU A 42 6.52 -11.56 1.52
CA LEU A 42 5.25 -10.92 1.17
C LEU A 42 5.43 -9.41 1.00
N ALA A 43 6.15 -8.76 1.91
CA ALA A 43 6.50 -7.35 1.82
C ALA A 43 7.34 -7.05 0.57
N ALA A 44 8.25 -7.93 0.17
CA ALA A 44 9.06 -7.74 -1.04
C ALA A 44 8.22 -7.57 -2.32
N ARG A 45 6.98 -8.11 -2.34
CA ARG A 45 6.02 -7.97 -3.45
C ARG A 45 5.36 -6.59 -3.51
N MET A 46 5.53 -5.75 -2.48
CA MET A 46 5.00 -4.40 -2.47
C MET A 46 5.72 -3.49 -3.46
N MET A 47 4.96 -2.56 -4.04
CA MET A 47 5.47 -1.54 -4.96
C MET A 47 5.14 -0.14 -4.47
N GLY A 48 5.81 0.86 -5.05
CA GLY A 48 5.59 2.27 -4.74
C GLY A 48 6.23 2.77 -3.44
N THR A 49 7.12 1.99 -2.83
CA THR A 49 7.88 2.40 -1.64
C THR A 49 9.18 1.62 -1.50
N ASP A 50 10.19 2.25 -0.91
CA ASP A 50 11.42 1.59 -0.45
C ASP A 50 11.25 0.96 0.95
N ARG A 51 10.30 1.46 1.76
CA ARG A 51 10.02 0.97 3.12
C ARG A 51 8.96 -0.13 3.13
N LYS A 52 9.14 -1.14 2.28
CA LYS A 52 8.14 -2.18 2.02
C LYS A 52 7.71 -2.96 3.26
N LEU A 53 8.67 -3.33 4.12
CA LEU A 53 8.38 -4.09 5.34
C LEU A 53 7.51 -3.30 6.32
N ASP A 54 7.86 -2.03 6.55
CA ASP A 54 7.11 -1.15 7.45
C ASP A 54 5.70 -0.88 6.91
N LEU A 55 5.58 -0.59 5.61
CA LEU A 55 4.29 -0.36 4.98
C LEU A 55 3.42 -1.62 4.99
N PHE A 56 4.01 -2.79 4.72
CA PHE A 56 3.30 -4.07 4.79
C PHE A 56 2.71 -4.30 6.19
N ARG A 57 3.50 -4.06 7.24
CA ARG A 57 3.01 -4.18 8.62
C ARG A 57 1.89 -3.19 8.90
N LEU A 58 2.07 -1.93 8.51
CA LEU A 58 1.09 -0.86 8.71
C LEU A 58 -0.28 -1.20 8.09
N ILE A 59 -0.32 -1.56 6.79
CA ILE A 59 -1.60 -1.78 6.09
C ILE A 59 -2.33 -3.06 6.55
N ASN A 60 -1.58 -3.99 7.14
CA ASN A 60 -2.09 -5.23 7.71
C ASN A 60 -2.31 -5.15 9.23
N ALA A 61 -2.14 -3.97 9.85
CA ALA A 61 -2.25 -3.77 11.29
C ALA A 61 -1.39 -4.75 12.12
N MET A 62 -0.18 -5.05 11.64
CA MET A 62 0.75 -5.97 12.28
C MET A 62 1.74 -5.24 13.19
N GLN A 63 2.02 -5.84 14.33
CA GLN A 63 3.12 -5.46 15.22
C GLN A 63 4.43 -6.11 14.76
N ILE A 64 5.55 -5.70 15.37
CA ILE A 64 6.88 -6.26 15.05
C ILE A 64 6.94 -7.77 15.31
N THR A 65 6.23 -8.23 16.35
CA THR A 65 6.15 -9.62 16.79
C THR A 65 5.08 -10.45 16.06
N SER A 66 4.29 -9.83 15.18
CA SER A 66 3.26 -10.55 14.43
C SER A 66 3.90 -11.59 13.52
N THR A 67 3.16 -12.68 13.30
CA THR A 67 3.51 -13.75 12.37
C THR A 67 2.37 -13.93 11.36
N VAL A 68 2.66 -14.63 10.26
CA VAL A 68 1.66 -15.03 9.26
C VAL A 68 1.60 -16.54 9.18
N ARG A 69 0.42 -17.07 8.89
CA ARG A 69 0.17 -18.51 8.74
C ARG A 69 -0.39 -18.80 7.35
N PRO A 70 -0.08 -19.97 6.75
CA PRO A 70 -0.71 -20.38 5.51
C PRO A 70 -2.24 -20.31 5.63
N GLY A 71 -2.90 -19.72 4.62
CA GLY A 71 -4.34 -19.46 4.62
C GLY A 71 -4.74 -18.05 5.07
N ASP A 72 -3.87 -17.32 5.78
CA ASP A 72 -4.15 -15.93 6.17
C ASP A 72 -4.33 -15.05 4.93
N LYS A 73 -5.19 -14.03 5.05
CA LYS A 73 -5.36 -13.01 4.03
C LYS A 73 -4.62 -11.74 4.43
N VAL A 74 -3.71 -11.29 3.58
CA VAL A 74 -2.92 -10.07 3.79
C VAL A 74 -3.02 -9.14 2.59
N LYS A 75 -2.88 -7.85 2.84
CA LYS A 75 -2.89 -6.79 1.85
C LYS A 75 -1.46 -6.53 1.36
N ILE A 76 -1.34 -6.31 0.06
CA ILE A 76 -0.13 -5.80 -0.60
C ILE A 76 -0.51 -4.68 -1.57
N ILE A 77 0.47 -3.85 -1.93
CA ILE A 77 0.31 -2.85 -3.00
C ILE A 77 0.99 -3.39 -4.26
N SER A 78 0.22 -3.56 -5.33
CA SER A 78 0.69 -4.01 -6.65
C SER A 78 -0.10 -3.35 -7.77
N GLU A 79 0.27 -3.46 -9.05
CA GLU A 79 -0.57 -2.99 -10.17
C GLU A 79 -1.93 -3.71 -10.21
#